data_AF-A0A7J2UQI9-F1
#
_entry.id   AF-A0A7J2UQI9-F1
#
_cell.length_a   1.000
_cell.length_b   1.000
_cell.length_c   1.000
_cell.angle_alpha   90.00
_cell.angle_beta   90.00
_cell.angle_gamma   90.00
#
_symmetry.space_group_name_H-M   'P 1'
#
loop_
_entity.id
_entity.type
_entity.pdbx_description
1 polymer ?
#
loop_
_entity_poly.entity_id
_entity_poly.type
_entity_poly.pdbx_seq_one_letter_code
_entity_poly.pdbx_strand_id
1 'polypeptide(L)' 'MVSFVKENSADIVVTGTIRKKGILGLVSESISNYLINHVPCTLVLVKRPTEWR' A
#
# COMPACT_ATOMS: atom_id res chain seq x y z
N MET A 1 -10.48 -1.95 0.35
CA MET A 1 -9.79 -0.63 0.31
C MET A 1 -10.03 0.10 -1.00
N VAL A 2 -9.75 -0.49 -2.17
CA VAL A 2 -10.06 0.17 -3.47
C VAL A 2 -11.55 0.54 -3.60
N SER A 3 -12.48 -0.37 -3.27
CA SER A 3 -13.92 -0.07 -3.30
C SER A 3 -14.28 1.09 -2.36
N PHE A 4 -13.75 1.07 -1.13
CA PHE A 4 -13.94 2.16 -0.17
C PHE A 4 -13.47 3.51 -0.71
N VAL A 5 -12.29 3.57 -1.35
CA VAL A 5 -11.75 4.79 -1.96
C VAL A 5 -12.66 5.30 -3.07
N LYS A 6 -13.21 4.39 -3.90
CA LYS A 6 -14.16 4.73 -4.97
C LYS A 6 -15.49 5.24 -4.41
N GLU A 7 -16.06 4.54 -3.44
CA GLU A 7 -17.34 4.86 -2.81
C GLU A 7 -17.29 6.21 -2.08
N ASN A 8 -16.15 6.54 -1.47
CA ASN A 8 -15.99 7.78 -0.71
C ASN A 8 -15.34 8.91 -1.51
N SER A 9 -15.08 8.70 -2.82
CA SER A 9 -14.41 9.68 -3.69
C SER A 9 -13.16 10.29 -3.06
N ALA A 10 -12.32 9.45 -2.43
CA ALA A 10 -11.15 9.95 -1.72
C ALA A 10 -10.08 10.48 -2.70
N ASP A 11 -9.56 11.68 -2.45
CA ASP A 11 -8.53 12.31 -3.29
C ASP A 11 -7.11 11.81 -2.98
N ILE A 12 -6.89 11.37 -1.72
CA ILE A 12 -5.59 10.91 -1.23
C ILE A 12 -5.76 9.69 -0.31
N VAL A 13 -4.93 8.67 -0.52
CA VAL A 13 -4.74 7.53 0.39
C VAL A 13 -3.35 7.58 0.98
N VAL A 14 -3.24 7.61 2.31
CA VAL A 14 -1.96 7.51 3.03
C VAL A 14 -1.90 6.17 3.76
N THR A 15 -0.87 5.37 3.50
CA THR A 15 -0.72 4.06 4.13
C THR A 15 0.73 3.67 4.36
N GLY A 16 0.97 2.92 5.43
CA GLY A 16 2.29 2.35 5.71
C GLY A 16 2.62 1.18 4.80
N THR A 17 3.88 1.01 4.43
CA THR A 17 4.32 -0.19 3.70
C THR A 17 4.40 -1.38 4.65
N ILE A 18 3.63 -2.44 4.37
CA ILE A 18 3.75 -3.72 5.08
C ILE A 18 4.67 -4.62 4.25
N ARG A 19 5.89 -4.87 4.73
CA ARG A 19 6.75 -5.91 4.16
C ARG A 19 6.35 -7.26 4.73
N LYS A 20 5.88 -8.17 3.87
CA LYS A 20 5.83 -9.60 4.19
C LYS A 20 7.28 -10.13 4.12
N LYS A 21 7.77 -10.75 5.18
CA LYS A 21 9.10 -11.39 5.22
C LYS A 21 9.00 -12.83 4.70
N GLY A 22 10.11 -13.35 4.15
CA GLY A 22 10.22 -14.75 3.69
C GLY A 22 9.61 -15.01 2.31
N ILE A 23 9.60 -16.29 1.93
CA ILE A 23 9.19 -16.80 0.59
C ILE A 23 7.75 -16.36 0.26
N LEU A 24 6.89 -16.28 1.28
CA LEU A 24 5.49 -15.86 1.15
C LEU A 24 5.32 -14.39 0.68
N GLY A 25 6.31 -13.54 0.97
CA GLY A 25 6.33 -12.14 0.53
C GLY A 25 6.81 -11.95 -0.92
N LEU A 26 7.45 -12.96 -1.50
CA LEU A 26 7.86 -12.97 -2.91
C LEU A 26 6.72 -13.48 -3.83
N VAL A 27 5.91 -14.41 -3.33
CA VAL A 27 4.84 -15.07 -4.11
C VAL A 27 3.51 -14.32 -4.04
N SER A 28 3.20 -13.68 -2.91
CA SER A 28 1.99 -12.87 -2.75
C SER A 28 2.22 -11.46 -3.28
N GLU A 29 1.33 -10.98 -4.15
CA GLU A 29 1.26 -9.56 -4.46
C GLU A 29 1.09 -8.77 -3.15
N SER A 30 1.91 -7.73 -2.98
CA SER A 30 1.81 -6.84 -1.82
C SER A 30 0.56 -6.00 -1.93
N ILE A 31 -0.12 -5.76 -0.81
CA ILE A 31 -1.25 -4.80 -0.75
C ILE A 31 -0.82 -3.45 -1.31
N SER A 32 0.41 -3.00 -1.02
CA SER A 32 0.93 -1.74 -1.59
C SER A 32 1.02 -1.80 -3.12
N ASN A 33 1.44 -2.92 -3.70
CA ASN A 33 1.53 -3.08 -5.16
C ASN A 33 0.15 -3.11 -5.80
N TYR A 34 -0.79 -3.82 -5.18
CA TYR A 34 -2.18 -3.84 -5.62
C TYR A 34 -2.78 -2.43 -5.61
N LEU A 35 -2.56 -1.65 -4.55
CA LEU A 35 -3.07 -0.27 -4.49
C LEU A 35 -2.45 0.62 -5.57
N ILE A 36 -1.14 0.59 -5.76
CA ILE A 36 -0.43 1.38 -6.79
C ILE A 36 -1.13 1.24 -8.15
N ASN A 37 -1.58 0.03 -8.50
CA ASN A 37 -2.17 -0.26 -9.80
C ASN A 37 -3.69 -0.03 -9.87
N HIS A 38 -4.39 0.18 -8.75
CA HIS A 38 -5.86 0.12 -8.72
C HIS A 38 -6.58 1.27 -8.00
N VAL A 39 -5.91 2.06 -7.14
CA VAL A 39 -6.58 3.25 -6.57
C VAL A 39 -6.65 4.39 -7.59
N PRO A 40 -7.81 5.03 -7.77
CA PRO A 40 -8.01 6.11 -8.75
C PRO A 40 -7.60 7.49 -8.21
N CYS A 41 -6.63 7.54 -7.29
CA CYS A 41 -6.29 8.75 -6.54
C CYS A 41 -4.82 8.74 -6.12
N THR A 42 -4.35 9.83 -5.52
CA THR A 42 -2.97 9.94 -5.06
C THR A 42 -2.70 8.96 -3.92
N LEU A 43 -1.67 8.12 -4.05
CA LEU A 43 -1.25 7.17 -3.03
C LEU A 43 0.08 7.59 -2.40
N VAL A 44 0.09 7.85 -1.09
CA VAL A 44 1.29 8.11 -0.29
C VAL A 44 1.67 6.86 0.49
N LEU A 45 2.82 6.28 0.14
CA LEU A 45 3.38 5.11 0.82
C LEU A 45 4.43 5.55 1.84
N VAL A 46 4.10 5.40 3.13
CA VAL A 46 5.04 5.70 4.22
C VAL A 46 5.86 4.46 4.52
N LYS A 47 7.15 4.51 4.18
CA LYS A 47 8.08 3.43 4.52
C LYS A 47 8.27 3.38 6.04
N ARG A 48 8.23 2.18 6.61
CA ARG A 48 8.62 2.01 8.02
C ARG A 48 10.07 2.48 8.20
N PRO A 49 10.38 3.29 9.23
CA PRO A 49 11.77 3.62 9.53
C PRO A 49 12.52 2.30 9.76
N THR A 50 13.61 2.11 9.02
CA THR A 50 14.65 1.18 9.43
C THR A 50 15.33 1.78 10.64
N GLU A 51 15.57 0.99 11.69
CA GLU A 51 16.43 1.43 12.82
C GLU A 51 17.65 2.13 12.24
N TRP A 52 17.82 3.41 12.57
CA TRP A 52 19.07 4.10 12.30
C TRP A 52 20.14 3.35 13.11
N ARG A 53 21.04 2.66 12.40
CA ARG A 53 22.29 2.17 12.97
C ARG A 53 23.27 3.32 13.09
#